data_AF-A0A534NNG8-F1
#
_entry.id   AF-A0A534NNG8-F1
#
_cell.length_a   1.000
_cell.length_b   1.000
_cell.length_c   1.000
_cell.angle_alpha   90.00
_cell.angle_beta   90.00
_cell.angle_gamma   90.00
#
_symmetry.space_group_name_H-M   'P 1'
#
loop_
_entity.id
_entity.type
_entity.pdbx_description
1 polymer ?
#
loop_
_entity_poly.entity_id
_entity_poly.type
_entity_poly.pdbx_seq_one_letter_code
_entity_poly.pdbx_strand_id
1 'polypeptide(L)'
;MGPQLDAVVIGTGFGGAVAACRLVQAGFHICVLERGRRYEKDDFPRVTPPGPGEVPDLSRLLWTAGNGLWELRDLNGIEVGQAAGYGGGSLIYANVHLRAPKHVFESGWPEGCSRDRLERYYDLAAYMLQVASIEAQEFRRGGAPKTAIMQAVAKRLGREGEFFHPPLAVHFKKPREAQEPDGGPRRRTQEGCQGCGNCDIGCEFRAKNTLDLNYLAIAEDAWDDQTRRRGPTPTSAR
;
A
#
# COMPACT_ATOMS: atom_id res chain seq x y z
N MET A 1 4.94 -32.27 -16.05
CA MET A 1 4.44 -31.91 -14.70
C MET A 1 4.94 -30.51 -14.43
N GLY A 2 4.06 -29.58 -14.08
CA GLY A 2 4.48 -28.23 -13.70
C GLY A 2 5.32 -28.25 -12.42
N PRO A 3 6.00 -27.15 -12.07
CA PRO A 3 6.72 -27.05 -10.81
C PRO A 3 5.76 -27.32 -9.65
N GLN A 4 6.21 -28.11 -8.66
CA GLN A 4 5.44 -28.38 -7.46
C GLN A 4 5.42 -27.10 -6.61
N LEU A 5 4.21 -26.62 -6.32
CA LEU A 5 3.99 -25.46 -5.45
C LEU A 5 3.63 -25.95 -4.05
N ASP A 6 4.17 -25.29 -3.04
CA ASP A 6 3.83 -25.54 -1.64
C ASP A 6 2.57 -24.77 -1.22
N ALA A 7 2.35 -23.58 -1.79
CA ALA A 7 1.19 -22.74 -1.47
C ALA A 7 0.75 -21.85 -2.63
N VAL A 8 -0.52 -21.45 -2.60
CA VAL A 8 -1.08 -20.42 -3.48
C VAL A 8 -1.64 -19.28 -2.63
N VAL A 9 -1.24 -18.05 -2.94
CA VAL A 9 -1.75 -16.82 -2.31
C VAL A 9 -2.66 -16.12 -3.31
N ILE A 10 -3.93 -15.94 -2.95
CA ILE A 10 -4.92 -15.28 -3.80
C ILE A 10 -5.12 -13.85 -3.31
N GLY A 11 -4.81 -12.89 -4.17
CA GLY A 11 -4.86 -11.45 -3.91
C GLY A 11 -3.54 -10.89 -3.36
N THR A 12 -3.22 -9.67 -3.78
CA THR A 12 -1.97 -8.97 -3.41
C THR A 12 -2.16 -7.77 -2.50
N GLY A 13 -3.31 -7.68 -1.82
CA GLY A 13 -3.54 -6.70 -0.75
C GLY A 13 -2.73 -7.02 0.52
N PHE A 14 -2.97 -6.31 1.62
CA PHE A 14 -2.17 -6.40 2.86
C PHE A 14 -1.95 -7.84 3.35
N GLY A 15 -3.01 -8.64 3.49
CA GLY A 15 -2.89 -10.02 3.96
C GLY A 15 -2.08 -10.89 3.00
N GLY A 16 -2.37 -10.82 1.71
CA GLY A 16 -1.69 -11.62 0.68
C GLY A 16 -0.23 -11.24 0.50
N ALA A 17 0.10 -9.94 0.47
CA ALA A 17 1.46 -9.45 0.37
C ALA A 17 2.33 -9.88 1.56
N VAL A 18 1.79 -9.76 2.79
CA VAL A 18 2.47 -10.23 4.00
C VAL A 18 2.69 -11.75 3.93
N ALA A 19 1.65 -12.52 3.60
CA ALA A 19 1.74 -13.97 3.49
C ALA A 19 2.79 -14.40 2.45
N ALA A 20 2.73 -13.84 1.24
CA ALA A 20 3.67 -14.14 0.17
C ALA A 20 5.12 -13.83 0.58
N CYS A 21 5.35 -12.65 1.17
CA CYS A 21 6.67 -12.24 1.65
C CYS A 21 7.23 -13.23 2.68
N ARG A 22 6.43 -13.62 3.69
CA ARG A 22 6.90 -14.52 4.75
C ARG A 22 7.07 -15.96 4.28
N LEU A 23 6.21 -16.45 3.38
CA LEU A 23 6.34 -17.79 2.79
C LEU A 23 7.62 -17.92 1.96
N VAL A 24 7.90 -16.95 1.08
CA VAL A 24 9.13 -16.99 0.27
C VAL A 24 10.38 -16.87 1.15
N GLN A 25 10.36 -16.00 2.17
CA GLN A 25 11.46 -15.89 3.13
C GLN A 25 11.72 -17.20 3.89
N ALA A 26 10.68 -17.98 4.14
CA ALA A 26 10.78 -19.31 4.75
C ALA A 26 11.17 -20.42 3.75
N GLY A 27 11.38 -20.10 2.47
CA GLY A 27 11.85 -21.03 1.44
C GLY A 27 10.75 -21.79 0.70
N PHE A 28 9.48 -21.44 0.92
CA PHE A 28 8.35 -22.06 0.22
C PHE A 28 8.25 -21.58 -1.24
N HIS A 29 7.85 -22.50 -2.12
CA HIS A 29 7.57 -22.22 -3.53
C HIS A 29 6.10 -21.88 -3.64
N ILE A 30 5.82 -20.63 -4.00
CA ILE A 30 4.45 -20.14 -4.01
C ILE A 30 4.04 -19.61 -5.37
N CYS A 31 2.74 -19.62 -5.62
CA CYS A 31 2.12 -18.84 -6.69
C CYS A 31 1.27 -17.73 -6.06
N VAL A 32 1.41 -16.52 -6.59
CA VAL A 32 0.58 -15.38 -6.18
C VAL A 32 -0.34 -15.03 -7.35
N LEU A 33 -1.65 -14.97 -7.10
CA LEU A 33 -2.65 -14.66 -8.11
C LEU A 33 -3.28 -13.30 -7.81
N GLU A 34 -3.17 -12.35 -8.73
CA GLU A 34 -3.84 -11.05 -8.68
C GLU A 34 -4.76 -10.92 -9.89
N ARG A 35 -6.01 -10.50 -9.68
CA ARG A 35 -6.98 -10.31 -10.77
C ARG A 35 -6.75 -9.00 -11.53
N GLY A 36 -6.20 -8.00 -10.83
CA GLY A 36 -5.96 -6.67 -11.35
C GLY A 36 -4.61 -6.51 -12.03
N ARG A 37 -4.36 -5.28 -12.50
CA ARG A 37 -3.15 -4.91 -13.23
C ARG A 37 -1.98 -4.66 -12.28
N ARG A 38 -0.76 -4.81 -12.79
CA ARG A 38 0.40 -4.13 -12.18
C ARG A 38 0.45 -2.70 -12.72
N TYR A 39 0.36 -1.73 -11.82
CA TYR A 39 0.40 -0.32 -12.16
C TYR A 39 1.83 0.20 -12.06
N GLU A 40 2.35 0.73 -13.16
CA GLU A 40 3.56 1.56 -13.15
C GLU A 40 3.20 3.02 -12.83
N LYS A 41 4.22 3.84 -12.53
CA LYS A 41 4.04 5.22 -12.06
C LYS A 41 3.17 6.10 -12.99
N ASP A 42 3.30 5.86 -14.28
CA ASP A 42 2.68 6.53 -15.42
C ASP A 42 1.41 5.81 -15.91
N ASP A 43 1.03 4.71 -15.27
CA ASP A 43 -0.11 3.87 -15.68
C ASP A 43 -1.35 4.01 -14.77
N PHE A 44 -1.21 4.73 -13.64
CA PHE A 44 -2.34 5.02 -12.76
C PHE A 44 -3.39 5.91 -13.44
N PRO A 45 -4.68 5.76 -13.10
CA PRO A 45 -5.74 6.59 -13.67
C PRO A 45 -5.52 8.09 -13.39
N ARG A 46 -6.06 8.92 -14.27
CA ARG A 46 -6.09 10.38 -14.10
C ARG A 46 -7.53 10.86 -14.25
N VAL A 47 -8.02 11.54 -13.22
CA VAL A 47 -9.38 12.10 -13.18
C VAL A 47 -9.44 13.49 -13.79
N THR A 48 -8.30 14.16 -13.93
CA THR A 48 -8.19 15.42 -14.66
C THR A 48 -8.04 15.13 -16.16
N PRO A 49 -8.85 15.77 -17.03
CA PRO A 49 -8.69 15.65 -18.48
C PRO A 49 -7.25 15.98 -18.93
N PRO A 50 -6.69 15.26 -19.92
CA PRO A 50 -5.37 15.56 -20.47
C PRO A 50 -5.33 16.90 -21.22
N GLY A 51 -6.49 17.36 -21.72
CA GLY A 51 -6.65 18.62 -22.43
C GLY A 51 -8.08 19.18 -22.38
N PRO A 52 -8.29 20.44 -22.82
CA PRO A 52 -9.60 21.04 -22.90
C PRO A 52 -10.52 20.24 -23.83
N GLY A 53 -11.67 19.78 -23.31
CA GLY A 53 -12.64 19.01 -24.09
C GLY A 53 -12.36 17.51 -24.16
N GLU A 54 -11.28 17.02 -23.55
CA GLU A 54 -11.01 15.59 -23.44
C GLU A 54 -11.75 14.95 -22.26
N VAL A 55 -12.11 13.68 -22.40
CA VAL A 55 -12.77 12.90 -21.35
C VAL A 55 -11.74 12.02 -20.65
N PRO A 56 -11.72 11.96 -19.30
CA PRO A 56 -10.83 11.05 -18.58
C PRO A 56 -11.03 9.60 -19.02
N ASP A 57 -9.92 8.87 -19.19
CA ASP A 57 -9.97 7.44 -19.46
C ASP A 57 -10.46 6.67 -18.22
N LEU A 58 -11.75 6.32 -18.23
CA LEU A 58 -12.37 5.58 -17.15
C LEU A 58 -11.98 4.10 -17.12
N SER A 59 -11.43 3.55 -18.21
CA SER A 59 -11.07 2.12 -18.29
C SER A 59 -9.95 1.75 -17.29
N ARG A 60 -9.05 2.70 -17.02
CA ARG A 60 -7.99 2.58 -16.01
C ARG A 60 -8.48 2.87 -14.60
N LEU A 61 -9.57 3.64 -14.47
CA LEU A 61 -10.12 4.03 -13.19
C LEU A 61 -11.09 2.98 -12.65
N LEU A 62 -12.05 2.52 -13.44
CA LEU A 62 -13.17 1.68 -12.98
C LEU A 62 -13.06 0.25 -13.50
N TRP A 63 -13.27 -0.72 -12.61
CA TRP A 63 -13.26 -2.15 -12.92
C TRP A 63 -14.28 -2.50 -14.00
N THR A 64 -15.49 -1.97 -13.90
CA THR A 64 -16.59 -2.20 -14.85
C THR A 64 -16.37 -1.57 -16.23
N ALA A 65 -15.48 -0.58 -16.34
CA ALA A 65 -15.17 0.09 -17.60
C ALA A 65 -14.01 -0.56 -18.37
N GLY A 66 -13.12 -1.30 -17.70
CA GLY A 66 -11.95 -1.87 -18.36
C GLY A 66 -10.97 -2.63 -17.46
N ASN A 67 -11.46 -3.26 -16.39
CA ASN A 67 -10.63 -3.86 -15.33
C ASN A 67 -9.64 -2.82 -14.75
N GLY A 68 -10.16 -1.61 -14.49
CA GLY A 68 -9.45 -0.51 -13.87
C GLY A 68 -9.27 -0.67 -12.36
N LEU A 69 -8.65 0.34 -11.74
CA LEU A 69 -8.12 0.26 -10.38
C LEU A 69 -9.21 0.09 -9.33
N TRP A 70 -10.30 0.85 -9.43
CA TRP A 70 -11.40 0.87 -8.48
C TRP A 70 -12.54 -0.06 -8.90
N GLU A 71 -12.97 -0.93 -8.00
CA GLU A 71 -14.24 -1.62 -8.08
C GLU A 71 -15.16 -1.09 -6.97
N LEU A 72 -16.32 -0.59 -7.37
CA LEU A 72 -17.41 -0.23 -6.46
C LEU A 72 -18.41 -1.39 -6.43
N ARG A 73 -18.70 -1.91 -5.24
CA ARG A 73 -19.66 -2.99 -5.03
C ARG A 73 -20.81 -2.51 -4.18
N ASP A 74 -22.03 -2.61 -4.71
CA ASP A 74 -23.24 -2.45 -3.90
C ASP A 74 -23.55 -3.78 -3.21
N LEU A 75 -23.53 -3.76 -1.89
CA LEU A 75 -23.90 -4.87 -1.00
C LEU A 75 -25.26 -4.59 -0.35
N ASN A 76 -26.26 -4.31 -1.19
CA ASN A 76 -27.65 -4.06 -0.81
C ASN A 76 -27.80 -2.83 0.12
N GLY A 77 -27.36 -1.68 -0.37
CA GLY A 77 -27.42 -0.41 0.36
C GLY A 77 -26.14 -0.06 1.12
N ILE A 78 -25.09 -0.86 0.97
CA ILE A 78 -23.72 -0.57 1.43
C ILE A 78 -22.80 -0.59 0.23
N GLU A 79 -22.25 0.56 -0.13
CA GLU A 79 -21.23 0.64 -1.18
C GLU A 79 -19.83 0.38 -0.61
N VAL A 80 -19.13 -0.59 -1.19
CA VAL A 80 -17.75 -0.91 -0.85
C VAL A 80 -16.86 -0.57 -2.03
N GLY A 81 -15.94 0.38 -1.82
CA GLY A 81 -14.85 0.66 -2.75
C GLY A 81 -13.63 -0.19 -2.44
N GLN A 82 -13.13 -0.91 -3.43
CA GLN A 82 -11.94 -1.75 -3.31
C GLN A 82 -11.04 -1.64 -4.55
N ALA A 83 -9.76 -1.96 -4.39
CA ALA A 83 -8.82 -1.97 -5.50
C ALA A 83 -8.75 -3.34 -6.18
N ALA A 84 -8.51 -3.33 -7.49
CA ALA A 84 -8.07 -4.48 -8.27
C ALA A 84 -6.74 -4.13 -8.94
N GLY A 85 -5.63 -4.50 -8.29
CA GLY A 85 -4.28 -4.25 -8.81
C GLY A 85 -3.21 -4.89 -7.94
N TYR A 86 -2.02 -5.07 -8.49
CA TYR A 86 -0.87 -5.65 -7.79
C TYR A 86 -0.43 -4.73 -6.64
N GLY A 87 -0.77 -5.11 -5.41
CA GLY A 87 -0.67 -4.27 -4.20
C GLY A 87 -2.02 -3.98 -3.53
N GLY A 88 -3.13 -4.35 -4.16
CA GLY A 88 -4.50 -4.24 -3.65
C GLY A 88 -4.84 -2.87 -3.08
N GLY A 89 -5.57 -2.84 -1.95
CA GLY A 89 -6.04 -1.60 -1.32
C GLY A 89 -4.95 -0.58 -0.96
N SER A 90 -3.68 -1.00 -0.86
CA SER A 90 -2.58 -0.05 -0.62
C SER A 90 -2.44 0.97 -1.76
N LEU A 91 -2.86 0.61 -2.98
CA LEU A 91 -2.84 1.51 -4.14
C LEU A 91 -3.82 2.68 -4.01
N ILE A 92 -4.92 2.52 -3.27
CA ILE A 92 -6.06 3.46 -3.23
C ILE A 92 -6.42 4.04 -1.85
N TYR A 93 -5.67 3.70 -0.80
CA TYR A 93 -5.92 4.27 0.55
C TYR A 93 -5.11 5.55 0.83
N ALA A 94 -5.52 6.25 1.89
CA ALA A 94 -4.91 7.50 2.36
C ALA A 94 -3.62 7.33 3.19
N ASN A 95 -3.09 6.11 3.33
CA ASN A 95 -1.82 5.80 4.04
C ASN A 95 -1.80 5.99 5.55
N VAL A 96 -2.97 6.17 6.19
CA VAL A 96 -3.07 6.33 7.65
C VAL A 96 -2.79 5.01 8.38
N HIS A 97 -1.88 5.03 9.35
CA HIS A 97 -1.44 3.84 10.10
C HIS A 97 -1.67 3.96 11.61
N LEU A 98 -2.92 3.81 12.04
CA LEU A 98 -3.27 3.84 13.47
C LEU A 98 -3.07 2.46 14.13
N ARG A 99 -2.59 2.48 15.38
CA ARG A 99 -2.63 1.29 16.25
C ARG A 99 -4.02 1.23 16.89
N ALA A 100 -4.65 0.06 16.86
CA ALA A 100 -5.97 -0.09 17.47
C ALA A 100 -5.86 0.07 19.00
N PRO A 101 -6.77 0.82 19.65
CA PRO A 101 -6.82 0.92 21.10
C PRO A 101 -7.03 -0.45 21.76
N LYS A 102 -6.57 -0.62 23.03
CA LYS A 102 -6.71 -1.88 23.77
C LYS A 102 -8.16 -2.39 23.83
N HIS A 103 -9.12 -1.48 24.03
CA HIS A 103 -10.52 -1.84 24.17
C HIS A 103 -11.12 -2.52 22.93
N VAL A 104 -10.56 -2.30 21.73
CA VAL A 104 -11.02 -2.97 20.50
C VAL A 104 -10.86 -4.49 20.59
N PHE A 105 -9.92 -4.97 21.41
CA PHE A 105 -9.63 -6.40 21.58
C PHE A 105 -10.42 -7.04 22.74
N GLU A 106 -11.23 -6.29 23.47
CA GLU A 106 -11.97 -6.79 24.63
C GLU A 106 -13.17 -7.67 24.23
N SER A 107 -13.66 -7.55 22.99
CA SER A 107 -14.78 -8.36 22.49
C SER A 107 -14.66 -8.62 20.99
N GLY A 108 -15.20 -9.75 20.51
CA GLY A 108 -15.26 -10.09 19.09
C GLY A 108 -13.97 -10.63 18.46
N TRP A 109 -12.86 -10.67 19.20
CA TRP A 109 -11.58 -11.23 18.74
C TRP A 109 -11.38 -12.68 19.19
N PRO A 110 -10.68 -13.52 18.39
CA PRO A 110 -10.35 -14.88 18.78
C PRO A 110 -9.52 -14.96 20.06
N GLU A 111 -9.64 -16.07 20.78
CA GLU A 111 -8.85 -16.32 21.98
C GLU A 111 -7.35 -16.19 21.70
N GLY A 112 -6.66 -15.47 22.58
CA GLY A 112 -5.23 -15.19 22.44
C GLY A 112 -4.88 -14.04 21.51
N CYS A 113 -5.81 -13.40 20.81
CA CYS A 113 -5.57 -12.16 20.08
C CYS A 113 -5.78 -10.94 20.98
N SER A 114 -4.74 -10.55 21.73
CA SER A 114 -4.76 -9.33 22.56
C SER A 114 -3.93 -8.21 21.93
N ARG A 115 -4.22 -6.96 22.32
CA ARG A 115 -3.39 -5.83 21.89
C ARG A 115 -1.92 -6.05 22.22
N ASP A 116 -1.61 -6.48 23.44
CA ASP A 116 -0.22 -6.64 23.88
C ASP A 116 0.51 -7.76 23.10
N ARG A 117 -0.16 -8.86 22.77
CA ARG A 117 0.43 -9.92 21.93
C ARG A 117 0.73 -9.43 20.51
N LEU A 118 -0.08 -8.49 20.00
CA LEU A 118 0.09 -7.93 18.66
C LEU A 118 1.12 -6.80 18.58
N GLU A 119 1.68 -6.31 19.70
CA GLU A 119 2.58 -5.15 19.73
C GLU A 119 3.76 -5.28 18.76
N ARG A 120 4.47 -6.40 18.82
CA ARG A 120 5.60 -6.69 17.93
C ARG A 120 5.22 -6.70 16.45
N TYR A 121 3.97 -7.05 16.13
CA TYR A 121 3.48 -7.09 14.76
C TYR A 121 3.02 -5.72 14.27
N TYR A 122 2.53 -4.85 15.17
CA TYR A 122 2.36 -3.43 14.88
C TYR A 122 3.71 -2.77 14.56
N ASP A 123 4.75 -3.05 15.35
CA ASP A 123 6.10 -2.54 15.10
C ASP A 123 6.65 -3.04 13.77
N LEU A 124 6.49 -4.35 13.48
CA LEU A 124 6.93 -4.92 12.22
C LEU A 124 6.18 -4.33 11.03
N ALA A 125 4.85 -4.15 11.12
CA ALA A 125 4.08 -3.53 10.05
C ALA A 125 4.51 -2.06 9.84
N ALA A 126 4.71 -1.32 10.92
CA ALA A 126 5.19 0.07 10.86
C ALA A 126 6.58 0.17 10.23
N TYR A 127 7.49 -0.74 10.58
CA TYR A 127 8.82 -0.83 9.95
C TYR A 127 8.71 -1.15 8.45
N MET A 128 7.97 -2.20 8.09
CA MET A 128 7.85 -2.67 6.71
C MET A 128 7.21 -1.64 5.78
N LEU A 129 6.27 -0.84 6.29
CA LEU A 129 5.59 0.22 5.54
C LEU A 129 6.28 1.59 5.74
N GLN A 130 7.39 1.63 6.47
CA GLN A 130 8.15 2.82 6.85
C GLN A 130 7.23 3.96 7.32
N VAL A 131 6.39 3.64 8.30
CA VAL A 131 5.42 4.57 8.88
C VAL A 131 6.16 5.68 9.62
N ALA A 132 5.79 6.93 9.33
CA ALA A 132 6.33 8.11 9.99
C ALA A 132 5.19 9.09 10.35
N SER A 133 5.30 9.76 11.50
CA SER A 133 4.45 10.91 11.79
C SER A 133 4.85 12.07 10.90
N ILE A 134 3.86 12.76 10.32
CA ILE A 134 4.14 14.03 9.67
C ILE A 134 4.39 15.08 10.74
N GLU A 135 5.56 15.68 10.74
CA GLU A 135 5.74 16.96 11.43
C GLU A 135 5.12 18.07 10.57
N ALA A 136 4.41 19.03 11.17
CA ALA A 136 3.67 20.08 10.44
C ALA A 136 4.54 20.85 9.41
N GLN A 137 5.86 20.88 9.63
CA GLN A 137 6.87 21.51 8.77
C GLN A 137 7.22 20.69 7.51
N GLU A 138 6.85 19.41 7.46
CA GLU A 138 7.13 18.49 6.35
C GLU A 138 6.11 18.60 5.20
N PHE A 139 4.98 19.29 5.41
CA PHE A 139 4.08 19.72 4.33
C PHE A 139 4.74 20.84 3.48
N ARG A 140 5.80 20.49 2.74
CA ARG A 140 6.46 21.43 1.83
C ARG A 140 5.63 21.67 0.56
N ARG A 141 4.73 22.65 0.67
CA ARG A 141 4.20 23.58 -0.34
C ARG A 141 3.08 24.40 0.32
N GLY A 142 3.46 25.37 1.15
CA GLY A 142 2.49 26.27 1.83
C GLY A 142 1.75 25.68 3.02
N GLY A 143 2.20 24.54 3.57
CA GLY A 143 1.56 23.85 4.69
C GLY A 143 0.33 23.04 4.28
N ALA A 144 -0.46 22.62 5.26
CA ALA A 144 -1.77 22.00 5.06
C ALA A 144 -2.87 22.92 5.61
N PRO A 145 -3.39 23.89 4.81
CA PRO A 145 -4.31 24.93 5.31
C PRO A 145 -5.56 24.34 5.95
N LYS A 146 -6.14 23.29 5.36
CA LYS A 146 -7.27 22.56 5.94
C LYS A 146 -6.92 22.00 7.32
N THR A 147 -5.75 21.37 7.46
CA THR A 147 -5.27 20.81 8.74
C THR A 147 -5.07 21.90 9.79
N ALA A 148 -4.47 23.04 9.43
CA ALA A 148 -4.29 24.18 10.32
C ALA A 148 -5.63 24.77 10.79
N ILE A 149 -6.61 24.88 9.88
CA ILE A 149 -7.98 25.31 10.23
C ILE A 149 -8.63 24.30 11.18
N MET A 150 -8.52 22.99 10.92
CA MET A 150 -9.06 21.95 11.80
C MET A 150 -8.45 22.02 13.21
N GLN A 151 -7.13 22.28 13.32
CA GLN A 151 -6.47 22.49 14.60
C GLN A 151 -7.01 23.73 15.33
N ALA A 152 -7.18 24.84 14.62
CA ALA A 152 -7.74 26.06 15.17
C ALA A 152 -9.20 25.87 15.66
N VAL A 153 -10.01 25.08 14.93
CA VAL A 153 -11.36 24.70 15.34
C VAL A 153 -11.32 23.82 16.60
N ALA A 154 -10.46 22.80 16.63
CA ALA A 154 -10.32 21.94 17.81
C ALA A 154 -9.97 22.77 19.06
N LYS A 155 -9.07 23.75 18.93
CA LYS A 155 -8.73 24.70 19.99
C LYS A 155 -9.93 25.53 20.44
N ARG A 156 -10.70 26.11 19.50
CA ARG A 156 -11.91 26.90 19.81
C ARG A 156 -12.99 26.08 20.53
N LEU A 157 -13.06 24.79 20.25
CA LEU A 157 -13.99 23.86 20.89
C LEU A 157 -13.47 23.29 22.21
N GLY A 158 -12.28 23.67 22.67
CA GLY A 158 -11.66 23.10 23.88
C GLY A 158 -11.21 21.64 23.73
N ARG A 159 -11.04 21.14 22.49
CA ARG A 159 -10.68 19.75 22.15
C ARG A 159 -9.27 19.64 21.56
N GLU A 160 -8.37 20.57 21.89
CA GLU A 160 -7.00 20.59 21.37
C GLU A 160 -6.22 19.31 21.72
N GLY A 161 -6.48 18.71 22.89
CA GLY A 161 -5.86 17.44 23.29
C GLY A 161 -6.30 16.21 22.47
N GLU A 162 -7.34 16.34 21.65
CA GLU A 162 -7.80 15.29 20.74
C GLU A 162 -7.27 15.48 19.30
N PHE A 163 -6.60 16.60 19.02
CA PHE A 163 -5.99 16.85 17.73
C PHE A 163 -4.60 16.20 17.67
N PHE A 164 -4.35 15.43 16.61
CA PHE A 164 -3.03 14.87 16.33
C PHE A 164 -2.82 14.68 14.83
N HIS A 165 -1.56 14.66 14.41
CA HIS A 165 -1.19 14.26 13.05
C HIS A 165 -1.08 12.74 13.01
N PRO A 166 -1.89 12.06 12.17
CA PRO A 166 -1.82 10.61 12.09
C PRO A 166 -0.48 10.19 11.47
N PRO A 167 0.13 9.10 11.96
CA PRO A 167 1.28 8.49 11.31
C PRO A 167 0.87 7.93 9.93
N LEU A 168 1.71 8.16 8.93
CA LEU A 168 1.45 7.79 7.54
C LEU A 168 2.55 6.89 6.97
N ALA A 169 2.16 5.94 6.12
CA ALA A 169 3.07 5.16 5.27
C ALA A 169 3.41 5.92 3.97
N VAL A 170 4.01 7.11 4.12
CA VAL A 170 4.38 7.99 3.02
C VAL A 170 5.80 8.48 3.19
N HIS A 171 6.54 8.49 2.09
CA HIS A 171 7.88 9.04 2.03
C HIS A 171 7.84 10.55 1.77
N PHE A 172 8.11 11.36 2.80
CA PHE A 172 8.08 12.83 2.71
C PHE A 172 9.42 13.47 2.34
N LYS A 173 10.53 12.72 2.35
CA LYS A 173 11.88 13.25 2.15
C LYS A 173 12.25 13.34 0.66
N LYS A 174 13.04 14.37 0.31
CA LYS A 174 13.58 14.68 -1.03
C LYS A 174 12.54 14.55 -2.17
N PRO A 175 11.61 15.51 -2.27
CA PRO A 175 10.67 15.57 -3.38
C PRO A 175 11.41 15.68 -4.72
N ARG A 176 10.97 14.93 -5.75
CA ARG A 176 11.49 14.94 -7.14
C ARG A 176 12.89 14.37 -7.31
N GLU A 177 13.44 13.81 -6.23
CA GLU A 177 14.69 13.07 -6.27
C GLU A 177 14.36 11.59 -6.11
N ALA A 178 14.63 10.83 -7.17
CA ALA A 178 14.58 9.38 -7.13
C ALA A 178 15.57 8.87 -6.08
N GLN A 179 15.07 8.06 -5.15
CA GLN A 179 15.88 7.43 -4.12
C GLN A 179 15.91 5.93 -4.32
N GLU A 180 17.12 5.41 -4.42
CA GLU A 180 17.39 3.98 -4.47
C GLU A 180 17.00 3.28 -3.15
N PRO A 181 16.79 1.95 -3.18
CA PRO A 181 16.57 1.14 -1.98
C PRO A 181 17.61 1.43 -0.88
N ASP A 182 17.15 1.64 0.35
CA ASP A 182 17.96 2.04 1.51
C ASP A 182 18.49 0.84 2.33
N GLY A 183 18.41 -0.37 1.78
CA GLY A 183 18.68 -1.63 2.49
C GLY A 183 17.56 -2.08 3.43
N GLY A 184 16.63 -1.18 3.79
CA GLY A 184 15.43 -1.45 4.57
C GLY A 184 14.31 -2.12 3.76
N PRO A 185 13.04 -2.08 4.19
CA PRO A 185 11.94 -2.77 3.51
C PRO A 185 11.63 -2.25 2.11
N ARG A 186 12.11 -1.05 1.78
CA ARG A 186 12.01 -0.44 0.46
C ARG A 186 12.91 -1.18 -0.52
N ARG A 187 12.32 -1.72 -1.58
CA ARG A 187 13.02 -2.52 -2.60
C ARG A 187 12.94 -1.97 -4.02
N ARG A 188 12.23 -0.86 -4.20
CA ARG A 188 12.06 -0.19 -5.48
C ARG A 188 12.34 1.30 -5.31
N THR A 189 12.80 1.96 -6.38
CA THR A 189 13.06 3.40 -6.39
C THR A 189 11.78 4.19 -6.13
N GLN A 190 11.85 5.20 -5.26
CA GLN A 190 10.73 6.07 -4.88
C GLN A 190 11.16 7.54 -4.85
N GLU A 191 10.24 8.46 -5.09
CA GLU A 191 10.45 9.89 -4.90
C GLU A 191 9.71 10.38 -3.64
N GLY A 192 10.14 11.52 -3.10
CA GLY A 192 9.41 12.18 -2.01
C GLY A 192 8.04 12.70 -2.46
N CYS A 193 7.09 12.71 -1.51
CA CYS A 193 5.73 13.20 -1.71
C CYS A 193 5.71 14.63 -2.28
N GLN A 194 4.92 14.83 -3.34
CA GLN A 194 4.75 16.13 -4.01
C GLN A 194 3.53 16.93 -3.54
N GLY A 195 2.70 16.34 -2.68
CA GLY A 195 1.38 16.89 -2.36
C GLY A 195 0.45 16.95 -3.58
N CYS A 196 0.51 15.97 -4.49
CA CYS A 196 -0.29 15.97 -5.73
C CYS A 196 -1.78 15.67 -5.54
N GLY A 197 -2.19 15.19 -4.38
CA GLY A 197 -3.60 14.88 -4.08
C GLY A 197 -4.10 13.56 -4.68
N ASN A 198 -3.26 12.80 -5.38
CA ASN A 198 -3.66 11.56 -6.07
C ASN A 198 -3.61 10.30 -5.18
N CYS A 199 -3.66 10.44 -3.85
CA CYS A 199 -3.45 9.32 -2.92
C CYS A 199 -4.39 8.15 -3.20
N ASP A 200 -5.66 8.42 -3.50
CA ASP A 200 -6.70 7.40 -3.62
C ASP A 200 -6.86 6.87 -5.06
N ILE A 201 -6.15 7.46 -6.03
CA ILE A 201 -6.17 7.02 -7.44
C ILE A 201 -4.79 6.55 -7.94
N GLY A 202 -3.84 6.41 -7.02
CA GLY A 202 -2.47 5.97 -7.30
C GLY A 202 -1.45 7.11 -7.30
N CYS A 203 -0.33 6.90 -6.62
CA CYS A 203 0.73 7.89 -6.51
C CYS A 203 1.78 7.71 -7.63
N GLU A 204 1.81 8.66 -8.56
CA GLU A 204 2.75 8.68 -9.69
C GLU A 204 4.20 8.96 -9.32
N PHE A 205 4.46 9.38 -8.09
CA PHE A 205 5.81 9.60 -7.56
C PHE A 205 6.30 8.39 -6.76
N ARG A 206 5.46 7.36 -6.61
CA ARG A 206 5.70 6.21 -5.71
C ARG A 206 6.04 6.65 -4.28
N ALA A 207 5.57 7.81 -3.84
CA ALA A 207 5.82 8.32 -2.50
C ALA A 207 4.99 7.58 -1.43
N LYS A 208 3.86 6.97 -1.83
CA LYS A 208 3.11 6.05 -0.97
C LYS A 208 3.90 4.75 -0.84
N ASN A 209 4.08 4.24 0.38
CA ASN A 209 4.76 2.96 0.61
C ASN A 209 3.78 1.79 0.37
N THR A 210 3.34 1.67 -0.87
CA THR A 210 2.43 0.62 -1.35
C THR A 210 3.12 -0.74 -1.37
N LEU A 211 2.32 -1.81 -1.34
CA LEU A 211 2.83 -3.17 -1.08
C LEU A 211 3.74 -3.71 -2.19
N ASP A 212 3.57 -3.20 -3.41
CA ASP A 212 4.43 -3.45 -4.58
C ASP A 212 5.86 -2.92 -4.41
N LEU A 213 6.09 -1.99 -3.47
CA LEU A 213 7.40 -1.38 -3.22
C LEU A 213 8.13 -1.99 -2.01
N ASN A 214 7.41 -2.80 -1.20
CA ASN A 214 7.93 -3.42 0.01
C ASN A 214 7.67 -4.94 0.06
N TYR A 215 6.62 -5.41 0.72
CA TYR A 215 6.33 -6.83 0.94
C TYR A 215 6.38 -7.68 -0.32
N LEU A 216 5.72 -7.23 -1.40
CA LEU A 216 5.69 -7.96 -2.66
C LEU A 216 7.04 -7.91 -3.37
N ALA A 217 7.68 -6.74 -3.40
CA ALA A 217 9.02 -6.61 -3.97
C ALA A 217 10.06 -7.48 -3.24
N ILE A 218 9.97 -7.59 -1.90
CA ILE A 218 10.82 -8.50 -1.12
C ILE A 218 10.56 -9.96 -1.50
N ALA A 219 9.29 -10.33 -1.73
CA ALA A 219 8.94 -11.69 -2.14
C ALA A 219 9.53 -12.00 -3.53
N GLU A 220 9.44 -11.06 -4.47
CA GLU A 220 10.04 -11.19 -5.81
C GLU A 220 11.57 -11.30 -5.74
N ASP A 221 12.23 -10.39 -5.05
CA ASP A 221 13.69 -10.36 -4.95
C ASP A 221 14.23 -11.66 -4.33
N ALA A 222 13.54 -12.19 -3.33
CA ALA A 222 13.89 -13.45 -2.68
C ALA A 222 13.63 -14.67 -3.61
N TRP A 223 12.57 -14.65 -4.40
CA TRP A 223 12.31 -15.68 -5.42
C TRP A 223 13.38 -15.68 -6.50
N ASP A 224 13.78 -14.51 -7.00
CA ASP A 224 14.84 -14.35 -7.99
C ASP A 224 16.19 -14.84 -7.48
N ASP A 225 16.51 -14.60 -6.20
CA ASP A 225 17.71 -15.14 -5.57
C ASP A 225 17.66 -16.67 -5.43
N GLN A 226 16.51 -17.22 -5.01
CA GLN A 226 16.33 -18.67 -4.90
C GLN A 226 16.43 -19.39 -6.26
N THR A 227 15.86 -18.82 -7.31
CA THR A 227 15.94 -19.37 -8.68
C THR A 227 17.37 -19.29 -9.22
N ARG A 228 18.08 -18.18 -9.03
CA ARG A 228 19.51 -18.06 -9.39
C ARG A 228 20.39 -19.12 -8.70
N ARG A 229 20.17 -19.38 -7.40
CA ARG A 229 20.94 -20.38 -6.65
C ARG A 229 20.68 -21.82 -7.08
N ARG A 230 19.49 -22.12 -7.63
CA ARG A 230 19.10 -23.47 -8.03
C ARG A 230 19.59 -23.86 -9.45
N GLY A 231 20.05 -22.89 -10.23
CA GLY A 231 20.39 -23.09 -11.65
C GLY A 231 19.13 -23.27 -12.51
N PRO A 232 19.26 -23.33 -13.85
CA PRO A 232 18.12 -23.55 -14.73
C PRO A 232 17.44 -24.87 -14.40
N THR A 233 16.11 -24.85 -14.25
CA THR A 233 15.30 -26.08 -14.20
C THR A 233 15.62 -26.90 -15.45
N PRO A 234 15.99 -28.18 -15.34
CA PRO A 234 16.24 -29.00 -16.53
C PRO A 234 15.00 -28.94 -17.40
N THR A 235 15.12 -28.37 -18.59
CA THR A 235 14.08 -28.40 -19.60
C THR A 235 13.84 -29.88 -19.88
N SER A 236 12.72 -30.42 -19.39
CA SER A 236 12.33 -31.78 -19.76
C SER A 236 12.01 -31.74 -21.25
N ALA A 237 12.97 -32.13 -22.08
CA ALA A 237 12.71 -32.46 -23.46
C ALA A 237 11.67 -33.59 -23.47
N ARG A 238 10.46 -33.24 -23.88
CA ARG A 238 9.45 -34.16 -24.39
C ARG A 238 8.81 -33.51 -25.59
#